data_AF-A0A2I4CLQ0-F1
#
_entry.id   AF-A0A2I4CLQ0-F1
#
_cell.length_a   1.000
_cell.length_b   1.000
_cell.length_c   1.000
_cell.angle_alpha   90.00
_cell.angle_beta   90.00
_cell.angle_gamma   90.00
#
_symmetry.space_group_name_H-M   'P 1'
#
loop_
_entity.id
_entity.type
_entity.pdbx_description
1 polymer ?
#
loop_
_entity_poly.entity_id
_entity_poly.type
_entity_poly.pdbx_seq_one_letter_code
_entity_poly.pdbx_strand_id
1 'polypeptide(L)'
;MDPYPLISDCLIHVFTFLTEEDLISASCVCKDWYEAAETPWLWRRMCLQRWSFCSLAALGSEQSWKRYFLRRSQLELKMTKGCSGGYTCKSLRGHTGRVVGVAYLQGNLSQHPDVCSSSSSVVCSAASDGTVRAWNVQKGELVWSSPVQSPLTGIVVDEKQEVVITSDSAGLIKTWQGQTGLELASFSAASSHCTLLQYNISSDWFLTVGTAQGSVCTLANSALTKKSSLMICDSFKVNVLLVSPDKKWIVAGTKENDDLSPKVVYSESLTSPLEDEDPLSQSVPVAGCQAAVFIPTQPARLAVIHHTGHRGNKALTVCDVSIKKTKFKTEIHVQQVESFPLSQNISLSSGVLLEARSSNCLVLSAGDELWVYSLKGALLANFKDHTRPISSICVDSFRVVTASQDLSLRVLMWRNDRDQGLTLESQYHLLGGSHTMSRGFTHVACDYSSIVASVEGNDGKDVLKAYSFTS
;
A
#
# COMPACT_ATOMS: atom_id res chain seq x y z
N MET A 1 17.52 23.42 -57.50
CA MET A 1 17.22 24.07 -56.21
C MET A 1 17.07 22.94 -55.22
N ASP A 2 18.12 22.66 -54.46
CA ASP A 2 18.01 21.73 -53.33
C ASP A 2 17.19 22.44 -52.24
N PRO A 3 16.07 21.87 -51.77
CA PRO A 3 15.36 22.43 -50.65
C PRO A 3 16.25 22.23 -49.42
N TYR A 4 16.66 23.32 -48.77
CA TYR A 4 17.31 23.25 -47.47
C TYR A 4 16.42 22.41 -46.55
N PRO A 5 16.81 21.19 -46.14
CA PRO A 5 16.03 20.43 -45.19
C PRO A 5 15.97 21.26 -43.91
N LEU A 6 14.80 21.34 -43.26
CA LEU A 6 14.73 21.86 -41.90
C LEU A 6 15.87 21.19 -41.12
N ILE A 7 16.72 22.00 -40.49
CA ILE A 7 17.79 21.49 -39.62
C ILE A 7 17.13 20.51 -38.65
N SER A 8 17.63 19.27 -38.57
CA SER A 8 17.01 18.17 -37.83
C SER A 8 16.49 18.59 -36.43
N ASP A 9 17.21 19.49 -35.76
CA ASP A 9 16.83 20.08 -34.48
C ASP A 9 15.48 20.84 -34.48
N CYS A 10 15.17 21.54 -35.57
CA CYS A 10 13.89 22.24 -35.73
C CYS A 10 12.71 21.25 -35.87
N LEU A 11 12.91 20.15 -36.60
CA LEU A 11 11.91 19.07 -36.70
C LEU A 11 11.68 18.41 -35.34
N ILE A 12 12.76 18.08 -34.62
CA ILE A 12 12.67 17.52 -33.26
C ILE A 12 11.94 18.48 -32.32
N HIS A 13 12.20 19.79 -32.41
CA HIS A 13 11.51 20.80 -31.61
C HIS A 13 9.99 20.84 -31.92
N VAL A 14 9.60 20.82 -33.20
CA VAL A 14 8.18 20.76 -33.59
C VAL A 14 7.53 19.48 -33.05
N PHE A 15 8.24 18.36 -33.11
CA PHE A 15 7.76 17.07 -32.62
C PHE A 15 7.53 17.04 -31.10
N THR A 16 8.09 17.97 -30.33
CA THR A 16 7.79 18.08 -28.88
C THR A 16 6.34 18.48 -28.56
N PHE A 17 5.58 18.96 -29.55
CA PHE A 17 4.17 19.33 -29.40
C PHE A 17 3.20 18.24 -29.86
N LEU A 18 3.71 17.14 -30.42
CA LEU A 18 2.89 16.04 -30.96
C LEU A 18 2.54 15.02 -29.87
N THR A 19 1.39 14.37 -30.02
CA THR A 19 1.01 13.22 -29.19
C THR A 19 1.79 11.97 -29.57
N GLU A 20 1.70 10.89 -28.77
CA GLU A 20 2.34 9.63 -29.15
C GLU A 20 1.80 9.05 -30.46
N GLU A 21 0.52 9.23 -30.78
CA GLU A 21 -0.11 8.74 -32.00
C GLU A 21 0.37 9.54 -33.22
N ASP A 22 0.47 10.86 -33.05
CA ASP A 22 0.99 11.77 -34.07
C ASP A 22 2.47 11.49 -34.36
N LEU A 23 3.28 11.20 -33.33
CA LEU A 23 4.69 10.84 -33.51
C LEU A 23 4.89 9.51 -34.21
N ILE A 24 4.05 8.51 -33.91
CA ILE A 24 4.04 7.25 -34.64
C ILE A 24 3.71 7.51 -36.11
N SER A 25 2.68 8.31 -36.37
CA SER A 25 2.28 8.67 -37.74
C SER A 25 3.38 9.46 -38.47
N ALA A 26 4.00 10.42 -37.81
CA ALA A 26 5.12 11.21 -38.33
C ALA A 26 6.32 10.33 -38.70
N SER A 27 6.61 9.30 -37.90
CA SER A 27 7.70 8.36 -38.19
C SER A 27 7.50 7.56 -39.48
N CYS A 28 6.28 7.51 -40.03
CA CYS A 28 5.97 6.80 -41.28
C CYS A 28 6.03 7.69 -42.53
N VAL A 29 6.35 8.99 -42.41
CA VAL A 29 6.27 9.95 -43.53
C VAL A 29 7.48 9.86 -44.46
N CYS A 30 8.69 10.04 -43.93
CA CYS A 30 9.94 9.95 -44.68
C CYS A 30 11.11 9.60 -43.75
N LYS A 31 12.30 9.35 -44.31
CA LYS A 31 13.49 8.97 -43.53
C LYS A 31 13.91 10.03 -42.50
N ASP A 32 13.91 11.31 -42.88
CA ASP A 32 14.31 12.39 -41.97
C ASP A 32 13.32 12.54 -40.81
N TRP A 33 12.02 12.38 -41.07
CA TRP A 33 10.98 12.40 -40.04
C TRP A 33 11.04 11.17 -39.14
N TYR A 34 11.37 10.01 -39.69
CA TYR A 34 11.62 8.79 -38.91
C TYR A 34 12.79 9.01 -37.93
N GLU A 35 13.93 9.52 -38.41
CA GLU A 35 15.10 9.77 -37.57
C GLU A 35 14.81 10.81 -36.47
N ALA A 36 14.10 11.89 -36.81
CA ALA A 36 13.67 12.89 -35.82
C ALA A 36 12.67 12.30 -34.79
N ALA A 37 11.69 11.51 -35.22
CA ALA A 37 10.67 10.93 -34.34
C ALA A 37 11.21 9.79 -33.45
N GLU A 38 12.25 9.06 -33.88
CA GLU A 38 12.89 7.99 -33.09
C GLU A 38 13.94 8.51 -32.10
N THR A 39 14.17 9.84 -32.06
CA THR A 39 15.21 10.42 -31.21
C THR A 39 14.97 10.08 -29.72
N PRO A 40 15.95 9.44 -29.03
CA PRO A 40 15.78 9.02 -27.64
C PRO A 40 15.46 10.16 -26.67
N TRP A 41 15.98 11.36 -26.95
CA TRP A 41 15.70 12.55 -26.14
C TRP A 41 14.22 12.94 -26.13
N LEU A 42 13.54 12.83 -27.28
CA LEU A 42 12.12 13.18 -27.41
C LEU A 42 11.27 12.28 -26.52
N TRP A 43 11.46 10.96 -26.64
CA TRP A 43 10.73 9.99 -25.83
C TRP A 43 11.10 10.07 -24.35
N ARG A 44 12.37 10.33 -24.00
CA ARG A 44 12.78 10.58 -22.61
C ARG A 44 12.05 11.78 -22.03
N ARG A 45 11.96 12.88 -22.78
CA ARG A 45 11.25 14.09 -22.37
C ARG A 45 9.76 13.80 -22.17
N MET A 46 9.11 13.10 -23.09
CA MET A 46 7.71 12.70 -22.95
C MET A 46 7.49 11.84 -21.70
N CYS A 47 8.39 10.91 -21.41
CA CYS A 47 8.33 10.09 -20.20
C CYS A 47 8.36 10.95 -18.94
N LEU A 48 9.32 11.89 -18.85
CA LEU A 48 9.48 12.77 -17.69
C LEU A 48 8.36 13.81 -17.55
N GLN A 49 7.68 14.16 -18.64
CA GLN A 49 6.49 15.02 -18.59
C GLN A 49 5.27 14.28 -18.04
N ARG A 50 5.13 12.99 -18.33
CA ARG A 50 3.96 12.19 -17.91
C ARG A 50 4.16 11.52 -16.55
N TRP A 51 5.38 11.08 -16.23
CA TRP A 51 5.68 10.30 -15.02
C TRP A 51 6.78 10.94 -14.19
N SER A 52 6.54 11.05 -12.88
CA SER A 52 7.51 11.60 -11.93
C SER A 52 8.79 10.78 -11.79
N PHE A 53 8.74 9.48 -12.10
CA PHE A 53 9.89 8.58 -12.10
C PHE A 53 9.92 7.74 -13.37
N CYS A 54 11.08 7.72 -14.01
CA CYS A 54 11.36 6.94 -15.20
C CYS A 54 12.75 6.34 -15.07
N SER A 55 12.88 5.02 -15.22
CA SER A 55 14.17 4.33 -15.17
C SER A 55 14.35 3.44 -16.37
N LEU A 56 15.40 3.71 -17.15
CA LEU A 56 15.92 2.80 -18.17
C LEU A 56 16.72 1.65 -17.55
N ALA A 57 17.10 1.71 -16.27
CA ALA A 57 17.86 0.62 -15.63
C ALA A 57 17.02 -0.65 -15.44
N ALA A 58 15.68 -0.53 -15.46
CA ALA A 58 14.74 -1.66 -15.52
C ALA A 58 14.68 -2.35 -16.90
N LEU A 59 15.40 -1.82 -17.91
CA LEU A 59 15.41 -2.33 -19.27
C LEU A 59 16.72 -3.09 -19.53
N GLY A 60 16.58 -4.37 -19.91
CA GLY A 60 17.70 -5.17 -20.40
C GLY A 60 18.30 -4.65 -21.72
N SER A 61 19.21 -5.41 -22.32
CA SER A 61 20.12 -4.99 -23.40
C SER A 61 19.51 -4.52 -24.74
N GLU A 62 18.20 -4.59 -24.96
CA GLU A 62 17.55 -4.27 -26.25
C GLU A 62 16.37 -3.28 -26.15
N GLN A 63 16.53 -2.11 -25.52
CA GLN A 63 15.36 -1.26 -25.30
C GLN A 63 15.63 0.26 -25.36
N SER A 64 14.71 0.99 -26.03
CA SER A 64 14.71 2.45 -26.22
C SER A 64 13.64 3.14 -25.36
N TRP A 65 13.81 4.46 -25.11
CA TRP A 65 12.81 5.30 -24.42
C TRP A 65 11.42 5.24 -25.07
N LYS A 66 11.34 5.10 -26.40
CA LYS A 66 10.09 4.91 -27.13
C LYS A 66 9.34 3.66 -26.66
N ARG A 67 10.03 2.53 -26.62
CA ARG A 67 9.45 1.24 -26.22
C ARG A 67 8.98 1.26 -24.76
N TYR A 68 9.76 1.88 -23.88
CA TYR A 68 9.36 2.13 -22.49
C TYR A 68 8.06 2.95 -22.40
N PHE A 69 8.02 4.10 -23.09
CA PHE A 69 6.85 4.97 -23.11
C PHE A 69 5.60 4.24 -23.60
N LEU A 70 5.69 3.58 -24.76
CA LEU A 70 4.54 2.93 -25.40
C LEU A 70 3.99 1.80 -24.55
N ARG A 71 4.85 0.93 -24.00
CA ARG A 71 4.39 -0.18 -23.14
C ARG A 71 3.76 0.33 -21.85
N ARG A 72 4.35 1.35 -21.21
CA ARG A 72 3.82 1.93 -19.98
C ARG A 72 2.47 2.62 -20.23
N SER A 73 2.36 3.37 -21.33
CA SER A 73 1.10 4.01 -21.76
C SER A 73 0.02 2.97 -22.06
N GLN A 74 0.34 1.90 -22.79
CA GLN A 74 -0.61 0.81 -23.09
C GLN A 74 -1.08 0.08 -21.82
N LEU A 75 -0.17 -0.18 -20.89
CA LEU A 75 -0.50 -0.81 -19.61
C LEU A 75 -1.45 0.06 -18.78
N GLU A 76 -1.14 1.35 -18.63
CA GLU A 76 -2.02 2.31 -17.93
C GLU A 76 -3.39 2.45 -18.62
N LEU A 77 -3.42 2.43 -19.96
CA LEU A 77 -4.67 2.47 -20.72
C LEU A 77 -5.54 1.25 -20.42
N LYS A 78 -4.96 0.04 -20.41
CA LYS A 78 -5.67 -1.20 -20.07
C LYS A 78 -6.18 -1.16 -18.63
N MET A 79 -5.37 -0.66 -17.70
CA MET A 79 -5.77 -0.48 -16.30
C MET A 79 -6.83 0.57 -16.09
N THR A 80 -6.88 1.61 -16.92
CA THR A 80 -7.90 2.65 -16.82
C THR A 80 -9.22 2.14 -17.38
N LYS A 81 -9.18 1.47 -18.54
CA LYS A 81 -10.39 0.99 -19.22
C LYS A 81 -10.99 -0.26 -18.59
N GLY A 82 -10.16 -1.16 -18.05
CA GLY A 82 -10.61 -2.42 -17.45
C GLY A 82 -11.44 -3.32 -18.37
N CYS A 83 -11.31 -3.15 -19.70
CA CYS A 83 -12.12 -3.90 -20.65
C CYS A 83 -11.81 -5.40 -20.59
N SER A 84 -12.83 -6.24 -20.83
CA SER A 84 -12.65 -7.68 -21.00
C SER A 84 -11.62 -7.97 -22.10
N GLY A 85 -10.59 -8.76 -21.78
CA GLY A 85 -9.42 -9.01 -22.64
C GLY A 85 -8.22 -8.09 -22.40
N GLY A 86 -8.38 -7.00 -21.63
CA GLY A 86 -7.30 -6.11 -21.20
C GLY A 86 -6.51 -6.60 -19.97
N TYR A 87 -7.02 -7.65 -19.31
CA TYR A 87 -6.37 -8.31 -18.18
C TYR A 87 -6.68 -9.81 -18.19
N THR A 88 -5.85 -10.59 -17.52
CA THR A 88 -6.10 -12.00 -17.23
C THR A 88 -6.49 -12.18 -15.77
N CYS A 89 -7.50 -13.00 -15.48
CA CYS A 89 -7.88 -13.36 -14.12
C CYS A 89 -7.52 -14.82 -13.84
N LYS A 90 -6.71 -15.06 -12.81
CA LYS A 90 -6.36 -16.40 -12.32
C LYS A 90 -6.87 -16.62 -10.90
N SER A 91 -7.32 -17.84 -10.63
CA SER A 91 -7.77 -18.25 -9.29
C SER A 91 -6.67 -19.08 -8.64
N LEU A 92 -6.08 -18.58 -7.56
CA LEU A 92 -5.01 -19.23 -6.83
C LEU A 92 -5.64 -20.01 -5.68
N ARG A 93 -5.80 -21.32 -5.88
CA ARG A 93 -6.47 -22.22 -4.94
C ARG A 93 -5.43 -23.03 -4.19
N GLY A 94 -5.64 -23.21 -2.89
CA GLY A 94 -4.82 -24.13 -2.11
C GLY A 94 -4.99 -24.02 -0.60
N HIS A 95 -5.31 -22.83 -0.09
CA HIS A 95 -5.62 -22.68 1.33
C HIS A 95 -6.85 -23.50 1.73
N THR A 96 -6.80 -24.08 2.92
CA THR A 96 -7.89 -24.86 3.51
C THR A 96 -8.56 -24.13 4.67
N GLY A 97 -8.22 -22.85 4.85
CA GLY A 97 -8.78 -21.97 5.86
C GLY A 97 -8.96 -20.54 5.32
N ARG A 98 -9.28 -19.62 6.23
CA ARG A 98 -9.50 -18.21 5.93
C ARG A 98 -8.16 -17.52 5.68
N VAL A 99 -8.03 -16.76 4.59
CA VAL A 99 -6.85 -15.94 4.36
C VAL A 99 -6.91 -14.72 5.28
N VAL A 100 -5.87 -14.53 6.09
CA VAL A 100 -5.76 -13.43 7.07
C VAL A 100 -4.96 -12.23 6.55
N GLY A 101 -4.28 -12.40 5.42
CA GLY A 101 -3.56 -11.32 4.76
C GLY A 101 -2.90 -11.76 3.46
N VAL A 102 -2.65 -10.77 2.61
CA VAL A 102 -2.03 -10.92 1.29
C VAL A 102 -1.02 -9.78 1.12
N ALA A 103 0.20 -10.08 0.72
CA ALA A 103 1.27 -9.10 0.52
C ALA A 103 2.13 -9.47 -0.69
N TYR A 104 2.56 -8.47 -1.47
CA TYR A 104 3.54 -8.71 -2.52
C TYR A 104 4.93 -8.93 -1.89
N LEU A 105 5.62 -9.96 -2.36
CA LEU A 105 7.02 -10.22 -2.04
C LEU A 105 7.94 -9.59 -3.09
N GLN A 106 7.55 -9.75 -4.35
CA GLN A 106 8.18 -9.11 -5.48
C GLN A 106 7.05 -8.52 -6.32
N GLY A 107 6.92 -7.20 -6.29
CA GLY A 107 5.88 -6.47 -7.02
C GLY A 107 6.51 -5.50 -8.01
N ASN A 108 5.78 -5.17 -9.07
CA ASN A 108 6.15 -4.07 -9.94
C ASN A 108 5.93 -2.75 -9.19
N LEU A 109 6.98 -1.98 -8.94
CA LEU A 109 6.87 -0.70 -8.22
C LEU A 109 6.46 0.43 -9.18
N SER A 110 5.60 1.36 -8.75
CA SER A 110 5.21 2.49 -9.60
C SER A 110 6.36 3.47 -9.92
N GLN A 111 7.37 3.52 -9.05
CA GLN A 111 8.59 4.32 -9.22
C GLN A 111 9.56 3.68 -10.22
N HIS A 112 9.63 2.35 -10.23
CA HIS A 112 10.47 1.55 -11.12
C HIS A 112 9.65 0.40 -11.70
N PRO A 113 8.70 0.68 -12.61
CA PRO A 113 7.89 -0.37 -13.15
C PRO A 113 8.74 -1.18 -14.12
N ASP A 114 8.82 -2.47 -13.88
CA ASP A 114 9.41 -3.47 -14.76
C ASP A 114 8.45 -3.70 -15.94
N VAL A 115 8.28 -2.66 -16.76
CA VAL A 115 7.39 -2.67 -17.94
C VAL A 115 7.96 -3.58 -19.05
N CYS A 116 9.25 -3.93 -18.95
CA CYS A 116 9.97 -4.64 -20.00
C CYS A 116 10.54 -6.00 -19.62
N SER A 117 10.85 -6.25 -18.34
CA SER A 117 11.27 -7.56 -17.87
C SER A 117 10.03 -8.42 -17.60
N SER A 118 10.10 -9.70 -17.93
CA SER A 118 9.10 -10.69 -17.54
C SER A 118 9.26 -11.09 -16.06
N SER A 119 9.68 -10.16 -15.20
CA SER A 119 9.81 -10.44 -13.77
C SER A 119 8.40 -10.76 -13.25
N SER A 120 8.23 -12.01 -12.83
CA SER A 120 6.95 -12.48 -12.39
C SER A 120 6.71 -12.00 -10.97
N SER A 121 5.73 -11.13 -10.79
CA SER A 121 5.30 -10.69 -9.46
C SER A 121 4.96 -11.92 -8.61
N VAL A 122 5.47 -11.93 -7.38
CA VAL A 122 5.19 -12.97 -6.39
C VAL A 122 4.38 -12.37 -5.25
N VAL A 123 3.27 -13.02 -4.92
CA VAL A 123 2.41 -12.64 -3.81
C VAL A 123 2.42 -13.74 -2.76
N CYS A 124 2.46 -13.36 -1.48
CA CYS A 124 2.36 -14.26 -0.35
C CYS A 124 1.01 -14.11 0.34
N SER A 125 0.41 -15.22 0.72
CA SER A 125 -0.81 -15.28 1.53
C SER A 125 -0.59 -16.10 2.78
N ALA A 126 -1.10 -15.60 3.90
CA ALA A 126 -1.16 -16.32 5.17
C ALA A 126 -2.61 -16.66 5.49
N ALA A 127 -2.85 -17.83 6.08
CA ALA A 127 -4.21 -18.26 6.40
C ALA A 127 -4.33 -18.94 7.77
N SER A 128 -5.58 -19.03 8.24
CA SER A 128 -5.94 -19.74 9.46
C SER A 128 -5.73 -21.26 9.39
N ASP A 129 -5.37 -21.79 8.21
CA ASP A 129 -4.90 -23.17 8.05
C ASP A 129 -3.46 -23.40 8.55
N GLY A 130 -2.81 -22.34 9.05
CA GLY A 130 -1.46 -22.43 9.58
C GLY A 130 -0.38 -22.42 8.51
N THR A 131 -0.70 -22.12 7.25
CA THR A 131 0.27 -22.11 6.15
C THR A 131 0.43 -20.73 5.53
N VAL A 132 1.65 -20.47 5.08
CA VAL A 132 2.01 -19.37 4.19
C VAL A 132 2.22 -19.94 2.81
N ARG A 133 1.69 -19.30 1.78
CA ARG A 133 1.85 -19.71 0.39
C ARG A 133 2.33 -18.55 -0.45
N ALA A 134 3.33 -18.80 -1.29
CA ALA A 134 3.78 -17.85 -2.30
C ALA A 134 3.29 -18.28 -3.68
N TRP A 135 2.84 -17.32 -4.47
CA TRP A 135 2.22 -17.55 -5.76
C TRP A 135 2.82 -16.67 -6.83
N ASN A 136 3.05 -17.24 -7.99
CA ASN A 136 3.38 -16.50 -9.19
C ASN A 136 2.10 -15.87 -9.75
N VAL A 137 2.02 -14.54 -9.76
CA VAL A 137 0.80 -13.81 -10.13
C VAL A 137 0.45 -14.02 -11.60
N GLN A 138 1.44 -13.95 -12.50
CA GLN A 138 1.24 -14.08 -13.94
C GLN A 138 0.92 -15.53 -14.34
N LYS A 139 1.61 -16.52 -13.77
CA LYS A 139 1.38 -17.95 -14.08
C LYS A 139 0.19 -18.53 -13.32
N GLY A 140 -0.15 -17.97 -12.17
CA GLY A 140 -1.18 -18.48 -11.27
C GLY A 140 -0.78 -19.79 -10.60
N GLU A 141 0.52 -20.01 -10.43
CA GLU A 141 1.10 -21.24 -9.91
C GLU A 141 1.62 -21.01 -8.48
N LEU A 142 1.51 -22.05 -7.64
CA LEU A 142 2.13 -22.06 -6.33
C LEU A 142 3.66 -22.17 -6.49
N VAL A 143 4.39 -21.26 -5.88
CA VAL A 143 5.86 -21.28 -5.85
C VAL A 143 6.35 -22.16 -4.70
N TRP A 144 5.84 -21.92 -3.49
CA TRP A 144 6.11 -22.72 -2.30
C TRP A 144 5.00 -22.59 -1.27
N SER A 145 4.97 -23.52 -0.31
CA SER A 145 4.10 -23.50 0.86
C SER A 145 4.92 -23.82 2.11
N SER A 146 4.69 -23.10 3.20
CA SER A 146 5.31 -23.40 4.48
C SER A 146 4.72 -24.69 5.10
N PRO A 147 5.45 -25.33 6.02
CA PRO A 147 4.86 -26.30 6.93
C PRO A 147 3.70 -25.70 7.74
N VAL A 148 2.76 -26.57 8.15
CA VAL A 148 1.61 -26.19 8.98
C VAL A 148 2.09 -25.81 10.38
N GLN A 149 1.61 -24.68 10.90
CA GLN A 149 1.74 -24.28 12.30
C GLN A 149 0.37 -23.92 12.90
N SER A 150 0.36 -23.28 14.07
CA SER A 150 -0.90 -22.76 14.62
C SER A 150 -1.56 -21.80 13.62
N PRO A 151 -2.89 -21.61 13.67
CA PRO A 151 -3.59 -20.69 12.78
C PRO A 151 -2.89 -19.33 12.67
N LEU A 152 -2.57 -18.90 11.45
CA LEU A 152 -1.89 -17.63 11.25
C LEU A 152 -2.83 -16.47 11.54
N THR A 153 -2.29 -15.40 12.09
CA THR A 153 -3.02 -14.18 12.47
C THR A 153 -2.56 -12.95 11.70
N GLY A 154 -1.39 -12.99 11.05
CA GLY A 154 -0.88 -11.86 10.30
C GLY A 154 0.30 -12.22 9.39
N ILE A 155 0.51 -11.38 8.38
CA ILE A 155 1.64 -11.45 7.44
C ILE A 155 2.11 -10.05 7.09
N VAL A 156 3.42 -9.86 7.07
CA VAL A 156 4.10 -8.68 6.50
C VAL A 156 5.31 -9.15 5.71
N VAL A 157 5.82 -8.32 4.82
CA VAL A 157 6.94 -8.68 3.94
C VAL A 157 7.97 -7.56 3.95
N ASP A 158 9.24 -7.94 3.97
CA ASP A 158 10.34 -7.06 3.60
C ASP A 158 10.74 -7.34 2.15
N GLU A 159 10.29 -6.49 1.23
CA GLU A 159 10.60 -6.61 -0.20
C GLU A 159 12.10 -6.46 -0.50
N LYS A 160 12.84 -5.71 0.34
CA LYS A 160 14.27 -5.43 0.09
C LYS A 160 15.16 -6.64 0.37
N GLN A 161 14.84 -7.39 1.42
CA GLN A 161 15.57 -8.60 1.81
C GLN A 161 14.86 -9.88 1.35
N GLU A 162 13.71 -9.74 0.68
CA GLU A 162 12.83 -10.82 0.24
C GLU A 162 12.51 -11.79 1.40
N VAL A 163 12.04 -11.24 2.52
CA VAL A 163 11.67 -12.02 3.72
C VAL A 163 10.18 -11.89 4.00
N VAL A 164 9.51 -13.02 4.20
CA VAL A 164 8.11 -13.06 4.65
C VAL A 164 8.08 -13.25 6.16
N ILE A 165 7.23 -12.51 6.86
CA ILE A 165 7.12 -12.56 8.32
C ILE A 165 5.68 -12.86 8.68
N THR A 166 5.47 -13.82 9.57
CA THR A 166 4.13 -14.23 10.00
C THR A 166 4.01 -14.35 11.50
N SER A 167 2.83 -14.05 12.03
CA SER A 167 2.44 -14.34 13.41
C SER A 167 1.33 -15.40 13.45
N ASP A 168 1.35 -16.26 14.46
CA ASP A 168 0.31 -17.25 14.69
C ASP A 168 -0.48 -17.02 15.99
N SER A 169 -1.56 -17.78 16.16
CA SER A 169 -2.45 -17.70 17.33
C SER A 169 -1.82 -18.15 18.65
N ALA A 170 -0.65 -18.79 18.61
CA ALA A 170 0.13 -19.16 19.77
C ALA A 170 1.16 -18.08 20.16
N GLY A 171 1.24 -17.00 19.37
CA GLY A 171 2.21 -15.92 19.56
C GLY A 171 3.60 -16.21 19.02
N LEU A 172 3.73 -17.23 18.17
CA LEU A 172 4.96 -17.51 17.45
C LEU A 172 5.06 -16.62 16.23
N ILE A 173 6.18 -15.92 16.12
CA ILE A 173 6.56 -15.13 14.96
C ILE A 173 7.64 -15.88 14.21
N LYS A 174 7.46 -16.06 12.91
CA LYS A 174 8.44 -16.71 12.04
C LYS A 174 8.83 -15.83 10.87
N THR A 175 10.07 -15.96 10.45
CA THR A 175 10.61 -15.38 9.22
C THR A 175 10.86 -16.50 8.21
N TRP A 176 10.53 -16.25 6.95
CA TRP A 176 10.66 -17.18 5.84
C TRP A 176 11.46 -16.53 4.72
N GLN A 177 12.38 -17.28 4.13
CA GLN A 177 13.08 -16.85 2.93
C GLN A 177 12.10 -16.79 1.75
N GLY A 178 12.02 -15.64 1.09
CA GLY A 178 11.00 -15.33 0.09
C GLY A 178 11.01 -16.23 -1.15
N GLN A 179 12.17 -16.67 -1.64
CA GLN A 179 12.20 -17.54 -2.83
C GLN A 179 11.89 -19.02 -2.53
N THR A 180 12.29 -19.50 -1.36
CA THR A 180 12.32 -20.94 -1.06
C THR A 180 11.27 -21.37 -0.05
N GLY A 181 10.74 -20.45 0.75
CA GLY A 181 9.86 -20.75 1.88
C GLY A 181 10.58 -21.41 3.05
N LEU A 182 11.92 -21.39 3.09
CA LEU A 182 12.69 -21.93 4.21
C LEU A 182 12.55 -21.02 5.44
N GLU A 183 12.35 -21.63 6.60
CA GLU A 183 12.33 -20.91 7.88
C GLU A 183 13.72 -20.36 8.20
N LEU A 184 13.79 -19.05 8.49
CA LEU A 184 15.03 -18.36 8.83
C LEU A 184 15.19 -18.20 10.35
N ALA A 185 14.10 -17.86 11.04
CA ALA A 185 14.09 -17.72 12.49
C ALA A 185 12.67 -17.82 13.07
N SER A 186 12.61 -18.00 14.38
CA SER A 186 11.37 -17.98 15.15
C SER A 186 11.56 -17.19 16.45
N PHE A 187 10.51 -16.49 16.88
CA PHE A 187 10.48 -15.70 18.11
C PHE A 187 9.13 -15.88 18.80
N SER A 188 9.12 -16.18 20.10
CA SER A 188 7.88 -16.26 20.88
C SER A 188 7.58 -14.93 21.54
N ALA A 189 6.51 -14.27 21.10
CA ALA A 189 6.00 -13.04 21.71
C ALA A 189 5.13 -13.32 22.95
N ALA A 190 4.86 -14.60 23.28
CA ALA A 190 4.00 -15.04 24.37
C ALA A 190 2.61 -14.37 24.38
N SER A 191 2.08 -14.04 23.19
CA SER A 191 0.82 -13.32 23.01
C SER A 191 0.02 -13.89 21.85
N SER A 192 -1.22 -14.32 22.11
CA SER A 192 -2.05 -15.04 21.13
C SER A 192 -2.44 -14.22 19.90
N HIS A 193 -2.32 -12.90 19.94
CA HIS A 193 -2.56 -12.01 18.82
C HIS A 193 -1.47 -10.95 18.74
N CYS A 194 -0.78 -10.93 17.60
CA CYS A 194 0.32 -10.01 17.33
C CYS A 194 0.03 -9.19 16.08
N THR A 195 0.01 -7.87 16.23
CA THR A 195 0.03 -6.93 15.10
C THR A 195 1.47 -6.73 14.66
N LEU A 196 1.75 -6.87 13.37
CA LEU A 196 3.11 -6.81 12.82
C LEU A 196 3.31 -5.51 12.02
N LEU A 197 4.45 -4.87 12.23
CA LEU A 197 4.88 -3.69 11.47
C LEU A 197 6.34 -3.86 11.06
N GLN A 198 6.58 -4.11 9.77
CA GLN A 198 7.92 -4.19 9.20
C GLN A 198 8.36 -2.81 8.69
N TYR A 199 9.63 -2.45 8.92
CA TYR A 199 10.25 -1.26 8.35
C TYR A 199 11.77 -1.39 8.28
N ASN A 200 12.39 -0.56 7.45
CA ASN A 200 13.84 -0.57 7.20
C ASN A 200 14.44 0.80 7.56
N ILE A 201 15.43 0.86 8.45
CA ILE A 201 16.22 2.07 8.72
C ILE A 201 17.62 1.83 8.14
N SER A 202 18.08 2.74 7.26
CA SER A 202 19.31 2.59 6.49
C SER A 202 19.40 1.26 5.71
N SER A 203 20.18 0.29 6.21
CA SER A 203 20.34 -1.06 5.67
C SER A 203 19.61 -2.13 6.47
N ASP A 204 19.28 -1.83 7.71
CA ASP A 204 18.84 -2.82 8.69
C ASP A 204 17.32 -2.84 8.75
N TRP A 205 16.80 -4.05 8.82
CA TRP A 205 15.37 -4.27 8.90
C TRP A 205 14.95 -4.55 10.33
N PHE A 206 13.78 -3.99 10.68
CA PHE A 206 13.18 -4.07 11.99
C PHE A 206 11.74 -4.52 11.89
N LEU A 207 11.29 -5.22 12.92
CA LEU A 207 9.91 -5.61 13.10
C LEU A 207 9.44 -5.13 14.46
N THR A 208 8.45 -4.26 14.46
CA THR A 208 7.73 -3.89 15.66
C THR A 208 6.47 -4.74 15.77
N VAL A 209 6.31 -5.38 16.92
CA VAL A 209 5.21 -6.31 17.23
C VAL A 209 4.37 -5.72 18.35
N GLY A 210 3.08 -5.57 18.10
CA GLY A 210 2.10 -5.15 19.10
C GLY A 210 1.39 -6.36 19.68
N THR A 211 1.38 -6.48 21.00
CA THR A 211 0.82 -7.64 21.70
C THR A 211 -0.63 -7.40 22.16
N ALA A 212 -1.33 -8.48 22.47
CA ALA A 212 -2.66 -8.44 23.09
C ALA A 212 -2.67 -7.79 24.49
N GLN A 213 -1.51 -7.75 25.16
CA GLN A 213 -1.34 -7.18 26.51
C GLN A 213 -0.97 -5.70 26.48
N GLY A 214 -1.05 -5.03 25.32
CA GLY A 214 -0.83 -3.58 25.22
C GLY A 214 0.64 -3.16 25.17
N SER A 215 1.54 -4.12 25.00
CA SER A 215 2.97 -3.88 24.86
C SER A 215 3.39 -3.92 23.40
N VAL A 216 4.48 -3.23 23.11
CA VAL A 216 5.16 -3.27 21.82
C VAL A 216 6.58 -3.78 22.04
N CYS A 217 7.03 -4.73 21.23
CA CYS A 217 8.42 -5.15 21.20
C CYS A 217 9.03 -5.00 19.81
N THR A 218 10.26 -4.50 19.75
CA THR A 218 10.98 -4.32 18.49
C THR A 218 12.06 -5.38 18.36
N LEU A 219 12.04 -6.08 17.24
CA LEU A 219 12.96 -7.13 16.84
C LEU A 219 13.83 -6.61 15.68
N ALA A 220 15.08 -7.05 15.62
CA ALA A 220 16.02 -6.67 14.57
C ALA A 220 16.51 -7.90 13.81
N ASN A 221 16.80 -7.71 12.53
CA ASN A 221 17.42 -8.67 11.63
C ASN A 221 16.57 -9.92 11.37
N SER A 222 17.04 -10.76 10.44
CA SER A 222 16.41 -12.04 10.08
C SER A 222 16.33 -13.06 11.22
N ALA A 223 17.21 -12.91 12.21
CA ALA A 223 17.25 -13.74 13.41
C ALA A 223 16.19 -13.35 14.47
N LEU A 224 15.42 -12.28 14.27
CA LEU A 224 14.40 -11.81 15.23
C LEU A 224 14.94 -11.49 16.63
N THR A 225 16.11 -10.84 16.70
CA THR A 225 16.72 -10.48 17.98
C THR A 225 15.96 -9.34 18.65
N LYS A 226 15.43 -9.55 19.85
CA LYS A 226 14.72 -8.50 20.62
C LYS A 226 15.67 -7.36 20.99
N LYS A 227 15.30 -6.12 20.62
CA LYS A 227 16.05 -4.89 20.92
C LYS A 227 15.45 -4.12 22.07
N SER A 228 14.14 -3.91 22.05
CA SER A 228 13.44 -3.09 23.04
C SER A 228 12.02 -3.57 23.28
N SER A 229 11.42 -3.09 24.36
CA SER A 229 10.04 -3.36 24.76
C SER A 229 9.48 -2.09 25.39
N LEU A 230 8.25 -1.71 25.04
CA LEU A 230 7.58 -0.52 25.57
C LEU A 230 6.10 -0.85 25.86
N MET A 231 5.59 -0.41 27.01
CA MET A 231 4.17 -0.53 27.34
C MET A 231 3.39 0.68 26.80
N ILE A 232 2.42 0.42 25.92
CA ILE A 232 1.62 1.46 25.27
C ILE A 232 0.34 1.72 26.06
N CYS A 233 -0.41 0.66 26.35
CA CYS A 233 -1.62 0.72 27.15
C CYS A 233 -1.73 -0.52 28.03
N ASP A 234 -2.53 -0.41 29.09
CA ASP A 234 -2.79 -1.53 29.98
C ASP A 234 -4.03 -2.29 29.50
N SER A 235 -3.97 -3.62 29.51
CA SER A 235 -5.12 -4.51 29.35
C SER A 235 -5.82 -4.56 27.98
N PHE A 236 -5.35 -3.81 26.97
CA PHE A 236 -5.93 -3.82 25.61
C PHE A 236 -4.90 -4.18 24.55
N LYS A 237 -5.34 -4.78 23.43
CA LYS A 237 -4.41 -5.13 22.36
C LYS A 237 -3.93 -3.91 21.59
N VAL A 238 -2.67 -3.94 21.17
CA VAL A 238 -2.11 -2.96 20.23
C VAL A 238 -2.50 -3.38 18.80
N ASN A 239 -3.51 -2.73 18.23
CA ASN A 239 -4.03 -2.99 16.88
C ASN A 239 -3.95 -1.76 15.94
N VAL A 240 -3.28 -0.69 16.38
CA VAL A 240 -2.79 0.39 15.54
C VAL A 240 -1.28 0.36 15.63
N LEU A 241 -0.61 0.02 14.53
CA LEU A 241 0.84 0.11 14.39
C LEU A 241 1.17 0.67 13.01
N LEU A 242 1.84 1.82 12.97
CA LEU A 242 2.15 2.54 11.74
C LEU A 242 3.56 3.13 11.83
N VAL A 243 4.27 3.14 10.72
CA VAL A 243 5.57 3.81 10.59
C VAL A 243 5.43 5.05 9.71
N SER A 244 6.13 6.13 10.07
CA SER A 244 6.19 7.32 9.22
C SER A 244 6.98 7.07 7.93
N PRO A 245 6.72 7.82 6.84
CA PRO A 245 7.47 7.68 5.58
C PRO A 245 8.99 7.92 5.72
N ASP A 246 9.40 8.80 6.64
CA ASP A 246 10.82 9.02 6.99
C ASP A 246 11.37 8.00 7.99
N LYS A 247 10.53 7.08 8.46
CA LYS A 247 10.82 6.02 9.44
C LYS A 247 11.32 6.53 10.79
N LYS A 248 11.11 7.80 11.12
CA LYS A 248 11.50 8.39 12.41
C LYS A 248 10.46 8.17 13.51
N TRP A 249 9.22 7.88 13.14
CA TRP A 249 8.10 7.82 14.07
C TRP A 249 7.35 6.51 13.90
N ILE A 250 6.96 5.93 15.04
CA ILE A 250 6.06 4.79 15.09
C ILE A 250 4.85 5.20 15.92
N VAL A 251 3.65 5.01 15.38
CA VAL A 251 2.40 5.18 16.14
C VAL A 251 1.95 3.82 16.62
N ALA A 252 1.72 3.70 17.91
CA ALA A 252 1.17 2.51 18.54
C ALA A 252 -0.07 2.86 19.38
N GLY A 253 -1.13 2.08 19.25
CA GLY A 253 -2.36 2.32 20.00
C GLY A 253 -3.37 1.20 19.92
N THR A 254 -4.51 1.42 20.57
CA THR A 254 -5.64 0.51 20.59
C THR A 254 -6.89 1.17 20.01
N LYS A 255 -7.72 0.37 19.34
CA LYS A 255 -9.07 0.73 18.89
C LYS A 255 -10.18 0.20 19.81
N GLU A 256 -9.81 -0.49 20.88
CA GLU A 256 -10.78 -1.19 21.77
C GLU A 256 -11.29 -0.31 22.90
N ASN A 257 -10.70 0.85 23.12
CA ASN A 257 -11.04 1.75 24.21
C ASN A 257 -11.07 3.20 23.74
N ASP A 258 -12.17 3.88 24.06
CA ASP A 258 -12.44 5.26 23.62
C ASP A 258 -11.72 6.33 24.43
N ASP A 259 -11.21 5.99 25.61
CA ASP A 259 -10.50 6.90 26.51
C ASP A 259 -8.99 6.87 26.29
N LEU A 260 -8.48 5.82 25.63
CA LEU A 260 -7.05 5.67 25.38
C LEU A 260 -6.59 6.44 24.14
N SER A 261 -5.51 7.19 24.32
CA SER A 261 -4.84 7.91 23.24
C SER A 261 -3.72 7.05 22.63
N PRO A 262 -3.53 7.04 21.30
CA PRO A 262 -2.39 6.39 20.71
C PRO A 262 -1.10 7.14 21.11
N LYS A 263 0.02 6.41 21.20
CA LYS A 263 1.34 6.97 21.47
C LYS A 263 2.16 7.05 20.18
N VAL A 264 2.88 8.16 20.00
CA VAL A 264 3.95 8.30 19.02
C VAL A 264 5.27 7.99 19.72
N VAL A 265 6.07 7.12 19.13
CA VAL A 265 7.36 6.66 19.64
C VAL A 265 8.43 7.04 18.64
N TYR A 266 9.59 7.49 19.12
CA TYR A 266 10.75 7.73 18.27
C TYR A 266 11.36 6.40 17.85
N SER A 267 11.56 6.16 16.55
CA SER A 267 11.97 4.85 16.06
C SER A 267 13.39 4.48 16.51
N GLU A 268 14.34 5.44 16.54
CA GLU A 268 15.72 5.17 16.94
C GLU A 268 15.82 4.74 18.41
N SER A 269 14.93 5.22 19.29
CA SER A 269 14.93 4.78 20.69
C SER A 269 14.46 3.33 20.85
N LEU A 270 13.71 2.80 19.87
CA LEU A 270 13.31 1.40 19.82
C LEU A 270 14.34 0.49 19.16
N THR A 271 15.03 0.97 18.12
CA THR A 271 15.98 0.15 17.34
C THR A 271 17.38 0.12 17.95
N SER A 272 17.79 1.22 18.58
CA SER A 272 19.08 1.42 19.23
C SER A 272 18.86 2.11 20.59
N PRO A 273 18.29 1.40 21.58
CA PRO A 273 18.08 1.97 22.90
C PRO A 273 19.41 2.37 23.55
N LEU A 274 19.43 3.52 24.22
CA LEU A 274 20.53 3.89 25.11
C LEU A 274 20.44 3.05 26.39
N GLU A 275 21.58 2.75 27.02
CA GLU A 275 21.59 2.03 28.29
C GLU A 275 20.76 2.80 29.33
N ASP A 276 19.85 2.10 30.01
CA ASP A 276 19.01 2.58 31.13
C ASP A 276 18.00 3.72 30.83
N GLU A 277 17.69 4.03 29.55
CA GLU A 277 16.62 4.96 29.20
C GLU A 277 15.39 4.27 28.57
N ASP A 278 14.20 4.66 29.04
CA ASP A 278 12.95 4.22 28.43
C ASP A 278 12.80 4.79 27.01
N PRO A 279 12.24 4.01 26.05
CA PRO A 279 12.01 4.50 24.70
C PRO A 279 11.16 5.77 24.67
N LEU A 280 11.72 6.81 24.06
CA LEU A 280 11.07 8.11 23.96
C LEU A 280 9.71 8.01 23.27
N SER A 281 8.64 8.32 24.01
CA SER A 281 7.26 8.26 23.53
C SER A 281 6.40 9.41 24.08
N GLN A 282 5.32 9.75 23.36
CA GLN A 282 4.37 10.80 23.73
C GLN A 282 2.96 10.44 23.24
N SER A 283 1.94 10.69 24.05
CA SER A 283 0.54 10.50 23.65
C SER A 283 0.11 11.57 22.63
N VAL A 284 -0.57 11.14 21.57
CA VAL A 284 -1.27 12.04 20.64
C VAL A 284 -2.43 12.69 21.39
N PRO A 285 -2.73 13.99 21.19
CA PRO A 285 -3.78 14.71 21.92
C PRO A 285 -5.21 14.34 21.45
N VAL A 286 -5.49 13.06 21.22
CA VAL A 286 -6.81 12.53 20.83
C VAL A 286 -7.05 11.17 21.49
N ALA A 287 -8.24 10.96 22.04
CA ALA A 287 -8.65 9.70 22.65
C ALA A 287 -9.60 8.92 21.72
N GLY A 288 -9.58 7.59 21.81
CA GLY A 288 -10.53 6.73 21.08
C GLY A 288 -10.21 6.61 19.60
N CYS A 289 -8.95 6.32 19.29
CA CYS A 289 -8.46 6.12 17.92
C CYS A 289 -9.16 4.94 17.23
N GLN A 290 -9.75 5.19 16.06
CA GLN A 290 -10.35 4.14 15.21
C GLN A 290 -9.49 3.79 14.00
N ALA A 291 -8.82 4.78 13.44
CA ALA A 291 -7.92 4.63 12.31
C ALA A 291 -6.90 5.77 12.34
N ALA A 292 -5.70 5.50 11.84
CA ALA A 292 -4.66 6.49 11.74
C ALA A 292 -3.84 6.25 10.47
N VAL A 293 -3.22 7.29 9.94
CA VAL A 293 -2.34 7.20 8.77
C VAL A 293 -1.32 8.34 8.79
N PHE A 294 -0.07 8.06 8.44
CA PHE A 294 0.91 9.11 8.16
C PHE A 294 0.74 9.65 6.74
N ILE A 295 0.97 10.94 6.56
CA ILE A 295 0.85 11.59 5.25
C ILE A 295 2.11 11.33 4.43
N PRO A 296 2.05 10.64 3.27
CA PRO A 296 3.25 10.18 2.55
C PRO A 296 4.24 11.29 2.18
N THR A 297 3.73 12.46 1.78
CA THR A 297 4.56 13.60 1.35
C THR A 297 4.95 14.54 2.50
N GLN A 298 4.44 14.31 3.71
CA GLN A 298 4.72 15.10 4.91
C GLN A 298 5.01 14.13 6.06
N PRO A 299 6.25 13.59 6.14
CA PRO A 299 6.53 12.37 6.88
C PRO A 299 6.28 12.47 8.39
N ALA A 300 6.32 13.67 8.95
CA ALA A 300 6.05 13.90 10.37
C ALA A 300 4.59 14.30 10.68
N ARG A 301 3.70 14.21 9.69
CA ARG A 301 2.28 14.56 9.83
C ARG A 301 1.41 13.30 9.90
N LEU A 302 0.58 13.23 10.94
CA LEU A 302 -0.27 12.11 11.27
C LEU A 302 -1.74 12.54 11.23
N ALA A 303 -2.58 11.80 10.52
CA ALA A 303 -4.03 11.94 10.59
C ALA A 303 -4.63 10.81 11.43
N VAL A 304 -5.51 11.15 12.37
CA VAL A 304 -6.18 10.19 13.27
C VAL A 304 -7.68 10.44 13.22
N ILE A 305 -8.43 9.37 12.96
CA ILE A 305 -9.88 9.33 13.17
C ILE A 305 -10.14 8.84 14.57
N HIS A 306 -10.93 9.59 15.33
CA HIS A 306 -11.18 9.29 16.72
C HIS A 306 -12.61 9.61 17.13
N HIS A 307 -13.05 9.03 18.25
CA HIS A 307 -14.31 9.42 18.87
C HIS A 307 -14.20 10.82 19.50
N THR A 308 -15.25 11.60 19.35
CA THR A 308 -15.48 12.82 20.14
C THR A 308 -16.47 12.42 21.23
N GLY A 309 -16.24 12.79 22.50
CA GLY A 309 -16.97 12.27 23.67
C GLY A 309 -18.51 12.39 23.69
N HIS A 310 -19.14 12.88 22.62
CA HIS A 310 -20.58 12.82 22.38
C HIS A 310 -20.94 11.59 21.54
N ARG A 311 -21.86 10.75 22.07
CA ARG A 311 -22.32 9.45 21.52
C ARG A 311 -22.17 9.33 19.98
N GLY A 312 -21.18 8.56 19.56
CA GLY A 312 -20.99 8.10 18.18
C GLY A 312 -20.31 9.09 17.22
N ASN A 313 -20.13 10.37 17.59
CA ASN A 313 -19.53 11.33 16.67
C ASN A 313 -18.03 11.08 16.50
N LYS A 314 -17.60 11.01 15.23
CA LYS A 314 -16.20 10.82 14.86
C LYS A 314 -15.63 12.13 14.32
N ALA A 315 -14.40 12.42 14.66
CA ALA A 315 -13.64 13.52 14.09
C ALA A 315 -12.35 13.00 13.47
N LEU A 316 -11.83 13.74 12.51
CA LEU A 316 -10.50 13.54 11.96
C LEU A 316 -9.63 14.70 12.42
N THR A 317 -8.55 14.36 13.11
CA THR A 317 -7.57 15.31 13.64
C THR A 317 -6.22 15.05 13.00
N VAL A 318 -5.59 16.11 12.52
CA VAL A 318 -4.26 16.10 11.89
C VAL A 318 -3.28 16.72 12.87
N CYS A 319 -2.18 16.01 13.14
CA CYS A 319 -1.14 16.40 14.08
C CYS A 319 0.23 16.41 13.40
N ASP A 320 1.06 17.38 13.75
CA ASP A 320 2.49 17.39 13.42
C ASP A 320 3.30 16.86 14.61
N VAL A 321 4.24 15.97 14.32
CA VAL A 321 5.15 15.37 15.28
C VAL A 321 6.53 16.01 15.12
N SER A 322 7.13 16.44 16.21
CA SER A 322 8.48 17.00 16.20
C SER A 322 9.26 16.57 17.44
N ILE A 323 10.59 16.63 17.37
CA ILE A 323 11.46 16.47 18.53
C ILE A 323 11.89 17.86 19.00
N LYS A 324 11.71 18.13 20.29
CA LYS A 324 12.24 19.30 20.96
C LYS A 324 13.43 18.90 21.82
N LYS A 325 14.63 19.31 21.39
CA LYS A 325 15.87 19.12 22.16
C LYS A 325 16.15 20.36 23.00
N THR A 326 16.24 20.17 24.31
CA THR A 326 16.80 21.15 25.25
C THR A 326 18.18 20.69 25.69
N LYS A 327 18.95 21.55 26.37
CA LYS A 327 20.31 21.19 26.85
C LYS A 327 20.34 19.93 27.74
N PHE A 328 19.23 19.58 28.37
CA PHE A 328 19.15 18.50 29.36
C PHE A 328 18.11 17.42 29.04
N LYS A 329 17.26 17.60 28.02
CA LYS A 329 16.16 16.67 27.74
C LYS A 329 15.74 16.71 26.27
N THR A 330 15.47 15.54 25.71
CA THR A 330 14.81 15.37 24.41
C THR A 330 13.38 14.93 24.66
N GLU A 331 12.41 15.66 24.12
CA GLU A 331 10.99 15.33 24.24
C GLU A 331 10.33 15.30 22.86
N ILE A 332 9.32 14.44 22.69
CA ILE A 332 8.46 14.47 21.51
C ILE A 332 7.35 15.47 21.75
N HIS A 333 7.14 16.36 20.79
CA HIS A 333 6.06 17.31 20.79
C HIS A 333 5.09 16.97 19.67
N VAL A 334 3.83 16.69 20.04
CA VAL A 334 2.73 16.42 19.11
C VAL A 334 1.78 17.62 19.14
N GLN A 335 1.71 18.35 18.04
CA GLN A 335 0.89 19.55 17.91
C GLN A 335 -0.29 19.27 16.99
N GLN A 336 -1.51 19.55 17.47
CA GLN A 336 -2.70 19.52 16.61
C GLN A 336 -2.64 20.68 15.60
N VAL A 337 -2.81 20.36 14.33
CA VAL A 337 -2.81 21.30 13.20
C VAL A 337 -4.23 21.60 12.76
N GLU A 338 -5.03 20.56 12.53
CA GLU A 338 -6.41 20.65 12.07
C GLU A 338 -7.27 19.63 12.82
N SER A 339 -8.55 19.94 13.03
CA SER A 339 -9.53 18.97 13.51
C SER A 339 -10.91 19.34 12.98
N PHE A 340 -11.59 18.37 12.41
CA PHE A 340 -12.92 18.57 11.85
C PHE A 340 -13.81 17.34 12.09
N PRO A 341 -15.12 17.53 12.32
CA PRO A 341 -16.06 16.44 12.44
C PRO A 341 -16.25 15.73 11.09
N LEU A 342 -16.41 14.41 11.12
CA LEU A 342 -16.75 13.61 9.93
C LEU A 342 -18.26 13.61 9.69
N SER A 343 -18.67 13.26 8.47
CA SER A 343 -20.09 13.21 8.09
C SER A 343 -20.90 12.23 8.97
N GLN A 344 -22.18 12.54 9.18
CA GLN A 344 -23.08 11.77 10.07
C GLN A 344 -23.30 10.32 9.62
N ASN A 345 -23.05 9.96 8.36
CA ASN A 345 -23.16 8.57 7.92
C ASN A 345 -21.98 7.72 8.42
N ILE A 346 -20.79 8.33 8.57
CA ILE A 346 -19.56 7.65 9.00
C ILE A 346 -19.59 7.36 10.51
N SER A 347 -20.30 8.19 11.28
CA SER A 347 -20.40 8.05 12.75
C SER A 347 -21.05 6.73 13.18
N LEU A 348 -21.95 6.18 12.35
CA LEU A 348 -22.72 4.97 12.66
C LEU A 348 -22.04 3.66 12.26
N SER A 349 -20.95 3.69 11.48
CA SER A 349 -20.32 2.50 10.93
C SER A 349 -19.28 1.89 11.87
N SER A 350 -19.24 0.56 11.96
CA SER A 350 -18.13 -0.19 12.57
C SER A 350 -17.10 -0.56 11.50
N GLY A 351 -15.81 -0.34 11.76
CA GLY A 351 -14.73 -0.72 10.83
C GLY A 351 -14.43 0.38 9.81
N VAL A 352 -13.60 1.32 10.23
CA VAL A 352 -13.15 2.44 9.40
C VAL A 352 -11.76 2.13 8.86
N LEU A 353 -11.57 2.25 7.55
CA LEU A 353 -10.23 2.18 6.93
C LEU A 353 -9.83 3.57 6.45
N LEU A 354 -8.60 3.95 6.73
CA LEU A 354 -8.06 5.26 6.40
C LEU A 354 -6.71 5.06 5.71
N GLU A 355 -6.58 5.62 4.51
CA GLU A 355 -5.35 5.64 3.74
C GLU A 355 -5.05 7.07 3.27
N ALA A 356 -3.79 7.38 3.07
CA ALA A 356 -3.34 8.68 2.58
C ALA A 356 -2.53 8.50 1.31
N ARG A 357 -2.86 9.27 0.26
CA ARG A 357 -2.10 9.26 -1.00
C ARG A 357 -1.00 10.31 -1.00
N SER A 358 -1.34 11.53 -0.58
CA SER A 358 -0.49 12.71 -0.67
C SER A 358 -0.91 13.73 0.39
N SER A 359 -0.20 14.87 0.45
CA SER A 359 -0.49 15.97 1.38
C SER A 359 -1.88 16.57 1.27
N ASN A 360 -2.67 16.22 0.25
CA ASN A 360 -3.96 16.85 0.02
C ASN A 360 -5.12 15.85 -0.04
N CYS A 361 -4.89 14.54 0.09
CA CYS A 361 -5.93 13.53 -0.15
C CYS A 361 -5.86 12.40 0.88
N LEU A 362 -6.93 12.32 1.69
CA LEU A 362 -7.25 11.21 2.57
C LEU A 362 -8.39 10.40 1.94
N VAL A 363 -8.22 9.08 1.91
CA VAL A 363 -9.21 8.13 1.43
C VAL A 363 -9.74 7.37 2.63
N LEU A 364 -11.04 7.44 2.82
CA LEU A 364 -11.74 6.90 3.98
C LEU A 364 -12.83 5.94 3.52
N SER A 365 -12.86 4.73 4.05
CA SER A 365 -14.00 3.83 3.84
C SER A 365 -14.70 3.51 5.16
N ALA A 366 -16.03 3.44 5.07
CA ALA A 366 -16.92 3.25 6.20
C ALA A 366 -18.21 2.59 5.70
N GLY A 367 -18.47 1.34 6.12
CA GLY A 367 -19.59 0.58 5.56
C GLY A 367 -19.37 0.31 4.07
N ASP A 368 -20.37 0.58 3.24
CA ASP A 368 -20.37 0.40 1.78
C ASP A 368 -19.92 1.65 0.99
N GLU A 369 -19.51 2.71 1.67
CA GLU A 369 -19.15 4.01 1.06
C GLU A 369 -17.66 4.33 1.16
N LEU A 370 -17.15 5.02 0.13
CA LEU A 370 -15.79 5.54 0.04
C LEU A 370 -15.83 7.07 -0.06
N TRP A 371 -15.12 7.74 0.84
CA TRP A 371 -15.07 9.19 0.95
C TRP A 371 -13.64 9.68 0.71
N VAL A 372 -13.49 10.79 -0.01
CA VAL A 372 -12.21 11.45 -0.24
C VAL A 372 -12.24 12.83 0.40
N TYR A 373 -11.38 13.07 1.38
CA TYR A 373 -11.26 14.34 2.08
C TYR A 373 -9.93 15.01 1.76
N SER A 374 -9.92 16.34 1.78
CA SER A 374 -8.67 17.10 1.90
C SER A 374 -8.17 17.10 3.36
N LEU A 375 -6.89 17.38 3.58
CA LEU A 375 -6.35 17.53 4.95
C LEU A 375 -7.01 18.65 5.75
N LYS A 376 -7.67 19.61 5.08
CA LYS A 376 -8.42 20.71 5.70
C LYS A 376 -9.89 20.36 5.99
N GLY A 377 -10.30 19.13 5.72
CA GLY A 377 -11.66 18.65 5.97
C GLY A 377 -12.69 18.93 4.87
N ALA A 378 -12.28 19.52 3.75
CA ALA A 378 -13.17 19.63 2.59
C ALA A 378 -13.43 18.24 1.99
N LEU A 379 -14.71 17.88 1.83
CA LEU A 379 -15.13 16.69 1.10
C LEU A 379 -14.91 16.89 -0.40
N LEU A 380 -14.02 16.08 -0.99
CA LEU A 380 -13.67 16.14 -2.41
C LEU A 380 -14.54 15.22 -3.26
N ALA A 381 -14.83 14.01 -2.77
CA ALA A 381 -15.67 13.04 -3.46
C ALA A 381 -16.30 12.03 -2.49
N ASN A 382 -17.42 11.43 -2.89
CA ASN A 382 -18.09 10.33 -2.20
C ASN A 382 -18.58 9.31 -3.24
N PHE A 383 -18.33 8.02 -2.98
CA PHE A 383 -18.72 6.92 -3.84
C PHE A 383 -19.51 5.89 -3.06
N LYS A 384 -20.67 5.50 -3.62
CA LYS A 384 -21.54 4.44 -3.10
C LYS A 384 -21.71 3.35 -4.15
N ASP A 385 -20.58 2.82 -4.58
CA ASP A 385 -20.53 1.82 -5.66
C ASP A 385 -20.75 0.40 -5.15
N HIS A 386 -20.55 0.17 -3.85
CA HIS A 386 -20.74 -1.12 -3.21
C HIS A 386 -22.13 -1.24 -2.61
N THR A 387 -22.62 -2.49 -2.53
CA THR A 387 -23.91 -2.83 -1.90
C THR A 387 -23.75 -3.50 -0.53
N ARG A 388 -22.50 -3.82 -0.17
CA ARG A 388 -22.11 -4.42 1.09
C ARG A 388 -20.82 -3.76 1.60
N PRO A 389 -20.46 -3.96 2.88
CA PRO A 389 -19.31 -3.29 3.47
C PRO A 389 -18.01 -3.54 2.70
N ILE A 390 -17.23 -2.47 2.56
CA ILE A 390 -15.86 -2.47 2.08
C ILE A 390 -14.99 -3.11 3.17
N SER A 391 -14.32 -4.20 2.83
CA SER A 391 -13.50 -4.98 3.76
C SER A 391 -12.03 -4.57 3.73
N SER A 392 -11.55 -4.01 2.60
CA SER A 392 -10.16 -3.64 2.39
C SER A 392 -10.05 -2.59 1.28
N ILE A 393 -9.08 -1.70 1.41
CA ILE A 393 -8.75 -0.69 0.40
C ILE A 393 -7.25 -0.75 0.09
N CYS A 394 -6.88 -0.49 -1.15
CA CYS A 394 -5.50 -0.31 -1.58
C CYS A 394 -5.41 1.02 -2.35
N VAL A 395 -4.53 1.91 -1.89
CA VAL A 395 -4.33 3.24 -2.48
C VAL A 395 -2.90 3.31 -3.01
N ASP A 396 -2.76 3.65 -4.29
CA ASP A 396 -1.45 3.89 -4.90
C ASP A 396 -1.39 5.26 -5.58
N SER A 397 -0.31 5.52 -6.32
CA SER A 397 -0.05 6.82 -6.96
C SER A 397 -0.94 7.11 -8.18
N PHE A 398 -1.76 6.19 -8.65
CA PHE A 398 -2.60 6.37 -9.85
C PHE A 398 -4.01 5.76 -9.75
N ARG A 399 -4.26 4.89 -8.77
CA ARG A 399 -5.59 4.32 -8.48
C ARG A 399 -5.92 4.14 -7.00
N VAL A 400 -7.19 3.85 -6.75
CA VAL A 400 -7.75 3.30 -5.51
C VAL A 400 -8.52 2.05 -5.88
N VAL A 401 -8.27 0.96 -5.17
CA VAL A 401 -9.02 -0.30 -5.32
C VAL A 401 -9.74 -0.60 -4.01
N THR A 402 -11.05 -0.76 -4.07
CA THR A 402 -11.87 -1.16 -2.92
C THR A 402 -12.34 -2.60 -3.08
N ALA A 403 -12.23 -3.40 -2.03
CA ALA A 403 -12.72 -4.76 -1.96
C ALA A 403 -13.94 -4.84 -1.04
N SER A 404 -14.99 -5.54 -1.46
CA SER A 404 -16.23 -5.63 -0.70
C SER A 404 -16.78 -7.04 -0.60
N GLN A 405 -17.62 -7.23 0.42
CA GLN A 405 -18.42 -8.43 0.61
C GLN A 405 -19.53 -8.63 -0.44
N ASP A 406 -19.69 -7.69 -1.38
CA ASP A 406 -20.59 -7.82 -2.53
C ASP A 406 -19.97 -8.59 -3.72
N LEU A 407 -18.79 -9.20 -3.53
CA LEU A 407 -18.03 -9.96 -4.54
C LEU A 407 -17.48 -9.11 -5.68
N SER A 408 -17.37 -7.79 -5.50
CA SER A 408 -16.73 -6.90 -6.46
C SER A 408 -15.48 -6.21 -5.87
N LEU A 409 -14.50 -5.98 -6.73
CA LEU A 409 -13.50 -4.94 -6.55
C LEU A 409 -13.93 -3.74 -7.39
N ARG A 410 -13.91 -2.52 -6.85
CA ARG A 410 -14.06 -1.29 -7.65
C ARG A 410 -12.70 -0.68 -7.87
N VAL A 411 -12.41 -0.32 -9.11
CA VAL A 411 -11.16 0.36 -9.49
C VAL A 411 -11.49 1.80 -9.85
N LEU A 412 -10.96 2.70 -9.04
CA LEU A 412 -11.06 4.15 -9.23
C LEU A 412 -9.69 4.70 -9.62
N MET A 413 -9.66 5.64 -10.56
CA MET A 413 -8.42 6.22 -11.08
C MET A 413 -8.32 7.69 -10.69
N TRP A 414 -7.12 8.12 -10.31
CA TRP A 414 -6.87 9.53 -10.03
C TRP A 414 -6.64 10.29 -11.33
N ARG A 415 -7.35 11.40 -11.52
CA ARG A 415 -7.15 12.31 -12.65
C ARG A 415 -6.64 13.65 -12.17
N ASN A 416 -5.76 14.24 -12.96
CA ASN A 416 -5.31 15.61 -12.72
C ASN A 416 -6.03 16.52 -13.71
N ASP A 417 -7.05 17.21 -13.24
CA ASP A 417 -7.76 18.24 -14.00
C ASP A 417 -7.00 19.57 -13.87
N ARG A 418 -6.86 20.32 -14.97
CA ARG A 418 -6.14 21.61 -14.97
C ARG A 418 -6.85 22.67 -14.13
N ASP A 419 -8.17 22.58 -14.02
CA ASP A 419 -9.02 23.57 -13.35
C ASP A 419 -9.50 23.07 -11.98
N GLN A 420 -9.83 21.78 -11.86
CA GLN A 420 -10.37 21.19 -10.62
C GLN A 420 -9.30 20.51 -9.74
N GLY A 421 -8.07 20.39 -10.22
CA GLY A 421 -6.99 19.71 -9.53
C GLY A 421 -7.14 18.18 -9.54
N LEU A 422 -6.62 17.52 -8.50
CA LEU A 422 -6.64 16.06 -8.42
C LEU A 422 -8.02 15.54 -8.03
N THR A 423 -8.67 14.81 -8.93
CA THR A 423 -9.97 14.16 -8.71
C THR A 423 -9.83 12.64 -8.73
N LEU A 424 -10.82 11.93 -8.18
CA LEU A 424 -10.93 10.47 -8.23
C LEU A 424 -12.17 10.11 -9.06
N GLU A 425 -12.04 9.13 -9.95
CA GLU A 425 -13.14 8.69 -10.81
C GLU A 425 -13.28 7.17 -10.79
N SER A 426 -14.48 6.69 -10.49
CA SER A 426 -14.83 5.26 -10.62
C SER A 426 -14.82 4.85 -12.10
N GLN A 427 -14.08 3.78 -12.43
CA GLN A 427 -13.93 3.34 -13.83
C GLN A 427 -14.69 2.05 -14.11
N TYR A 428 -14.36 0.97 -13.39
CA TYR A 428 -14.91 -0.36 -13.64
C TYR A 428 -14.85 -1.23 -12.39
N HIS A 429 -15.37 -2.45 -12.51
CA HIS A 429 -15.37 -3.43 -11.44
C HIS A 429 -14.88 -4.79 -11.89
N LEU A 430 -14.24 -5.51 -10.97
CA LEU A 430 -13.72 -6.86 -11.16
C LEU A 430 -14.50 -7.82 -10.25
N LEU A 431 -14.92 -8.96 -10.78
CA LEU A 431 -15.78 -9.90 -10.06
C LEU A 431 -14.99 -11.05 -9.45
N GLY A 432 -15.25 -11.33 -8.17
CA GLY A 432 -14.56 -12.33 -7.36
C GLY A 432 -15.13 -13.74 -7.41
N GLY A 433 -16.31 -13.92 -7.99
CA GLY A 433 -16.96 -15.23 -8.06
C GLY A 433 -18.49 -15.13 -8.05
N SER A 434 -19.13 -16.15 -7.49
CA SER A 434 -20.58 -16.28 -7.37
C SER A 434 -21.00 -16.33 -5.91
N HIS A 435 -22.15 -15.73 -5.57
CA HIS A 435 -22.74 -15.78 -4.24
C HIS A 435 -23.03 -17.20 -3.74
N THR A 436 -23.15 -18.18 -4.65
CA THR A 436 -23.31 -19.59 -4.26
C THR A 436 -22.06 -20.18 -3.63
N MET A 437 -20.87 -19.73 -4.03
CA MET A 437 -19.58 -20.31 -3.64
C MET A 437 -18.78 -19.41 -2.70
N SER A 438 -19.09 -18.11 -2.66
CA SER A 438 -18.26 -17.10 -2.03
C SER A 438 -19.07 -16.09 -1.23
N ARG A 439 -18.47 -15.57 -0.16
CA ARG A 439 -19.08 -14.59 0.75
C ARG A 439 -18.69 -13.15 0.49
N GLY A 440 -17.58 -12.92 -0.21
CA GLY A 440 -17.04 -11.59 -0.39
C GLY A 440 -15.55 -11.58 -0.69
N PHE A 441 -15.04 -10.45 -1.16
CA PHE A 441 -13.62 -10.17 -0.99
C PHE A 441 -13.33 -9.80 0.47
N THR A 442 -12.13 -10.12 0.95
CA THR A 442 -11.69 -9.82 2.33
C THR A 442 -10.48 -8.90 2.35
N HIS A 443 -9.45 -9.18 1.55
CA HIS A 443 -8.23 -8.38 1.44
C HIS A 443 -7.94 -8.05 -0.02
N VAL A 444 -7.35 -6.88 -0.28
CA VAL A 444 -6.82 -6.51 -1.59
C VAL A 444 -5.42 -5.92 -1.45
N ALA A 445 -4.53 -6.32 -2.35
CA ALA A 445 -3.21 -5.76 -2.53
C ALA A 445 -3.00 -5.46 -4.02
N CYS A 446 -2.27 -4.39 -4.32
CA CYS A 446 -1.94 -3.99 -5.68
C CYS A 446 -0.43 -3.82 -5.80
N ASP A 447 0.14 -4.28 -6.92
CA ASP A 447 1.42 -3.75 -7.41
C ASP A 447 1.14 -2.77 -8.56
N TYR A 448 2.12 -2.37 -9.36
CA TYR A 448 1.89 -1.49 -10.51
C TYR A 448 1.06 -2.15 -11.61
N SER A 449 1.20 -3.46 -11.82
CA SER A 449 0.74 -4.20 -13.00
C SER A 449 -0.47 -5.13 -12.76
N SER A 450 -0.82 -5.34 -11.50
CA SER A 450 -1.73 -6.40 -11.08
C SER A 450 -2.45 -6.04 -9.79
N ILE A 451 -3.58 -6.73 -9.58
CA ILE A 451 -4.42 -6.62 -8.40
C ILE A 451 -4.64 -8.05 -7.90
N VAL A 452 -4.31 -8.32 -6.63
CA VAL A 452 -4.57 -9.62 -6.00
C VAL A 452 -5.49 -9.41 -4.81
N ALA A 453 -6.55 -10.21 -4.72
CA ALA A 453 -7.50 -10.13 -3.63
C ALA A 453 -7.91 -11.51 -3.12
N SER A 454 -8.12 -11.65 -1.82
CA SER A 454 -8.67 -12.87 -1.22
C SER A 454 -10.18 -12.85 -1.24
N VAL A 455 -10.78 -14.00 -1.55
CA VAL A 455 -12.22 -14.23 -1.61
C VAL A 455 -12.58 -15.28 -0.56
N GLU A 456 -13.48 -14.93 0.35
CA GLU A 456 -13.98 -15.84 1.38
C GLU A 456 -14.86 -16.92 0.76
N GLY A 457 -14.51 -18.18 0.98
CA GLY A 457 -15.28 -19.34 0.53
C GLY A 457 -16.45 -19.68 1.47
N ASN A 458 -17.59 -20.09 0.90
CA ASN A 458 -18.72 -20.61 1.71
C ASN A 458 -18.36 -21.92 2.43
N ASP A 459 -17.41 -22.68 1.89
CA ASP A 459 -16.86 -23.92 2.43
C ASP A 459 -15.72 -23.70 3.45
N GLY A 460 -15.42 -22.43 3.77
CA GLY A 460 -14.32 -22.05 4.65
C GLY A 460 -12.93 -22.13 4.01
N LYS A 461 -12.85 -22.38 2.69
CA LYS A 461 -11.60 -22.43 1.93
C LYS A 461 -11.49 -21.17 1.08
N ASP A 462 -10.65 -20.25 1.53
CA ASP A 462 -10.46 -19.00 0.81
C ASP A 462 -9.60 -19.20 -0.43
N VAL A 463 -9.84 -18.36 -1.43
CA VAL A 463 -9.18 -18.41 -2.73
C VAL A 463 -8.68 -17.03 -3.06
N LEU A 464 -7.50 -16.91 -3.67
CA LEU A 464 -7.05 -15.62 -4.19
C LEU A 464 -7.49 -15.47 -5.65
N LYS A 465 -7.84 -14.23 -6.03
CA LYS A 465 -8.04 -13.80 -7.41
C LYS A 465 -6.91 -12.86 -7.79
N ALA A 466 -6.16 -13.23 -8.82
CA ALA A 466 -5.09 -12.43 -9.38
C ALA A 466 -5.53 -11.87 -10.74
N TYR A 467 -5.62 -10.55 -10.84
CA TYR A 467 -5.89 -9.81 -12.07
C TYR A 467 -4.59 -9.20 -12.56
N SER A 468 -4.09 -9.66 -13.70
CA SER A 468 -2.83 -9.17 -14.29
C SER A 468 -3.09 -8.41 -15.57
N PHE A 469 -2.59 -7.19 -15.65
CA PHE A 469 -2.64 -6.36 -16.84
C PHE A 469 -1.29 -6.49 -17.56
N THR A 470 -1.30 -6.89 -18.82
CA THR A 470 -0.09 -7.03 -19.63
C THR A 470 0.02 -5.87 -20.61
N SER A 471 1.24 -5.41 -20.93
CA SER A 471 1.48 -4.42 -21.99
C SER A 471 1.25 -5.05 -23.37
#